data_AF-A0A534ZPB9-F1
#
_entry.id   AF-A0A534ZPB9-F1
#
_cell.length_a   1.000
_cell.length_b   1.000
_cell.length_c   1.000
_cell.angle_alpha   90.00
_cell.angle_beta   90.00
_cell.angle_gamma   90.00
#
_symmetry.space_group_name_H-M   'P 1'
#
loop_
_entity.id
_entity.type
_entity.pdbx_description
1 polymer ?
#
loop_
_entity_poly.entity_id
_entity_poly.type
_entity_poly.pdbx_seq_one_letter_code
_entity_poly.pdbx_strand_id
1 'polypeptide(L)'
;MGFVADVAGFHLAYARPGGGVTVSQSHGASRRAELLAATIAYFEEALDPPPPELEATQADLAALLAWMAKTEANAARRALIREALDAIDDGLAGDAVVARLGEARRGLAAAGMKEQVDAIDLLSERFRELGGESAADPAAPSV
;
A
#
# COMPACT_ATOMS: atom_id res chain seq x y z
N MET A 1 6.91 5.48 1.90
CA MET A 1 6.66 4.23 1.13
C MET A 1 5.95 4.62 -0.15
N GLY A 2 6.25 3.99 -1.29
CA GLY A 2 5.62 4.30 -2.57
C GLY A 2 5.40 3.06 -3.44
N PHE A 3 5.03 3.28 -4.70
CA PHE A 3 4.75 2.20 -5.66
C PHE A 3 5.75 2.24 -6.81
N VAL A 4 6.17 1.07 -7.29
CA VAL A 4 7.03 0.94 -8.47
C VAL A 4 6.38 -0.03 -9.44
N ALA A 5 6.38 0.31 -10.73
CA ALA A 5 5.88 -0.54 -11.80
C ALA A 5 7.04 -1.15 -12.60
N ASP A 6 6.94 -2.43 -12.93
CA ASP A 6 7.84 -3.13 -13.85
C ASP A 6 7.04 -4.02 -14.83
N VAL A 7 7.75 -4.87 -15.59
CA VAL A 7 7.14 -5.81 -16.55
C VAL A 7 6.21 -6.85 -15.89
N ALA A 8 6.37 -7.12 -14.61
CA ALA A 8 5.55 -8.04 -13.83
C ALA A 8 4.36 -7.35 -13.14
N GLY A 9 4.28 -6.02 -13.20
CA GLY A 9 3.20 -5.21 -12.65
C GLY A 9 3.67 -4.26 -11.56
N PHE A 10 2.80 -4.00 -10.59
CA PHE A 10 3.09 -3.07 -9.49
C PHE A 10 3.65 -3.78 -8.27
N HIS A 11 4.55 -3.10 -7.57
CA HIS A 11 5.18 -3.55 -6.34
C HIS A 11 5.28 -2.42 -5.35
N LEU A 12 5.32 -2.77 -4.08
CA LEU A 12 5.52 -1.81 -3.01
C LEU A 12 7.01 -1.49 -2.84
N ALA A 13 7.34 -0.23 -2.64
CA ALA A 13 8.69 0.25 -2.44
C ALA A 13 8.84 1.03 -1.13
N TYR A 14 9.98 0.84 -0.49
CA TYR A 14 10.32 1.42 0.80
C TYR A 14 11.61 2.20 0.69
N ALA A 15 11.61 3.41 1.23
CA ALA A 15 12.85 4.16 1.44
C ALA A 15 13.59 3.57 2.65
N ARG A 16 14.91 3.46 2.53
CA ARG A 16 15.80 3.12 3.64
C ARG A 16 16.39 4.38 4.25
N PRO A 17 16.69 4.34 5.57
CA PRO A 17 17.64 5.27 6.16
C PRO A 17 18.94 5.26 5.36
N GLY A 18 19.35 6.40 4.80
CA GLY A 18 20.53 6.52 3.93
C GLY A 18 20.26 6.62 2.42
N GLY A 19 19.00 6.71 1.99
CA GLY A 19 18.64 7.12 0.62
C GLY A 19 18.50 6.00 -0.41
N GLY A 20 18.58 4.73 0.01
CA GLY A 20 18.31 3.58 -0.86
C GLY A 20 16.82 3.23 -0.94
N VAL A 21 16.39 2.60 -2.03
CA VAL A 21 15.02 2.06 -2.19
C VAL A 21 15.06 0.53 -2.18
N THR A 22 14.15 -0.09 -1.44
CA THR A 22 13.91 -1.54 -1.45
C THR A 22 12.53 -1.82 -2.01
N VAL A 23 12.44 -2.78 -2.93
CA VAL A 23 11.16 -3.26 -3.47
C VAL A 23 10.72 -4.52 -2.72
N SER A 24 9.43 -4.62 -2.41
CA SER A 24 8.81 -5.80 -1.81
C SER A 24 9.02 -7.02 -2.69
N GLN A 25 9.35 -8.15 -2.07
CA GLN A 25 9.49 -9.44 -2.74
C GLN A 25 8.22 -10.28 -2.64
N SER A 26 7.08 -9.69 -2.24
CA SER A 26 5.82 -10.41 -2.13
C SER A 26 5.27 -10.78 -3.50
N HIS A 27 4.54 -11.89 -3.55
CA HIS A 27 3.98 -12.46 -4.79
C HIS A 27 2.50 -12.80 -4.61
N GLY A 28 1.80 -13.02 -5.73
CA GLY A 28 0.46 -13.59 -5.76
C GLY A 28 -0.57 -12.81 -4.92
N ALA A 29 -1.17 -13.47 -3.94
CA ALA A 29 -2.19 -12.86 -3.07
C ALA A 29 -1.57 -11.89 -2.05
N SER A 30 -0.39 -12.20 -1.51
CA SER A 30 0.32 -11.34 -0.55
C SER A 30 0.70 -10.00 -1.18
N ARG A 31 1.22 -10.01 -2.43
CA ARG A 31 1.48 -8.77 -3.18
C ARG A 31 0.23 -7.90 -3.31
N ARG A 32 -0.92 -8.53 -3.64
CA ARG A 32 -2.19 -7.81 -3.79
C ARG A 32 -2.69 -7.23 -2.47
N ALA A 33 -2.54 -7.98 -1.38
CA ALA A 33 -2.90 -7.50 -0.05
C ALA A 33 -2.04 -6.32 0.39
N GLU A 34 -0.72 -6.38 0.16
CA GLU A 34 0.20 -5.27 0.44
C GLU A 34 -0.15 -4.01 -0.36
N LEU A 35 -0.37 -4.15 -1.68
CA LEU A 35 -0.74 -3.03 -2.52
C LEU A 35 -2.06 -2.38 -2.07
N LEU A 36 -3.10 -3.18 -1.78
CA LEU A 36 -4.35 -2.65 -1.24
C LEU A 36 -4.16 -1.95 0.09
N ALA A 37 -3.40 -2.54 1.01
CA ALA A 37 -3.15 -1.94 2.33
C ALA A 37 -2.39 -0.61 2.21
N ALA A 38 -1.37 -0.55 1.36
CA ALA A 38 -0.62 0.68 1.10
C ALA A 38 -1.46 1.75 0.42
N THR A 39 -2.30 1.40 -0.57
CA THR A 39 -3.20 2.35 -1.21
C THR A 39 -4.24 2.90 -0.23
N ILE A 40 -4.81 2.05 0.63
CA ILE A 40 -5.72 2.49 1.69
C ILE A 40 -5.00 3.47 2.63
N ALA A 41 -3.81 3.10 3.13
CA ALA A 41 -3.06 3.92 4.07
C ALA A 41 -2.63 5.27 3.46
N TYR A 42 -2.41 5.32 2.15
CA TYR A 42 -2.17 6.56 1.41
C TYR A 42 -3.40 7.49 1.45
N PHE A 43 -4.59 6.98 1.13
CA PHE A 43 -5.81 7.79 1.15
C PHE A 43 -6.29 8.16 2.56
N GLU A 44 -5.97 7.34 3.56
CA GLU A 44 -6.24 7.63 4.98
C GLU A 44 -5.24 8.63 5.57
N GLU A 45 -4.21 9.05 4.82
CA GLU A 45 -3.09 9.85 5.32
C GLU A 45 -2.46 9.24 6.60
N ALA A 46 -2.50 7.91 6.71
CA ALA A 46 -2.13 7.16 7.91
C ALA A 46 -0.61 6.88 7.99
N LEU A 47 0.13 7.25 6.95
CA LEU A 47 1.59 7.08 6.85
C LEU A 47 2.26 8.44 6.73
N ASP A 48 3.49 8.52 7.22
CA ASP A 48 4.34 9.67 6.95
C ASP A 48 4.46 9.88 5.43
N PRO A 49 4.48 11.15 4.98
CA PRO A 49 4.57 11.45 3.56
C PRO A 49 5.81 10.75 2.96
N PRO A 50 5.66 10.07 1.81
CA PRO A 50 6.80 9.45 1.15
C PRO A 50 7.84 10.49 0.76
N PRO A 51 9.12 10.11 0.66
CA PRO A 51 10.10 10.98 0.05
C PRO A 51 9.73 11.23 -1.43
N PRO A 52 10.12 12.38 -2.01
CA PRO A 52 9.68 12.79 -3.35
C PRO A 52 9.92 11.75 -4.45
N GLU A 53 10.97 10.95 -4.33
CA GLU A 53 11.31 9.89 -5.29
C GLU A 53 10.31 8.71 -5.29
N LEU A 54 9.51 8.60 -4.23
CA LEU A 54 8.51 7.56 -4.01
C LEU A 54 7.09 8.14 -3.90
N GLU A 55 6.93 9.45 -4.07
CA GLU A 55 5.62 10.09 -4.03
C GLU A 55 4.79 9.62 -5.21
N ALA A 56 3.64 9.00 -4.90
CA ALA A 56 2.73 8.49 -5.91
C ALA A 56 1.77 9.61 -6.30
N THR A 57 1.66 9.90 -7.59
CA THR A 57 0.63 10.81 -8.08
C THR A 57 -0.72 10.12 -8.10
N GLN A 58 -1.79 10.91 -8.20
CA GLN A 58 -3.14 10.37 -8.42
C GLN A 58 -3.21 9.49 -9.69
N ALA A 59 -2.46 9.84 -10.74
CA ALA A 59 -2.38 9.04 -11.96
C ALA A 59 -1.68 7.69 -11.72
N ASP A 60 -0.66 7.64 -10.86
CA ASP A 60 0.02 6.40 -10.50
C ASP A 60 -0.91 5.47 -9.70
N LEU A 61 -1.70 6.04 -8.78
CA LEU A 61 -2.70 5.31 -8.01
C LEU A 61 -3.84 4.78 -8.90
N ALA A 62 -4.31 5.59 -9.86
CA ALA A 62 -5.29 5.16 -10.84
C ALA A 62 -4.75 4.01 -11.71
N ALA A 63 -3.49 4.12 -12.18
CA ALA A 63 -2.84 3.07 -12.96
C ALA A 63 -2.66 1.76 -12.16
N LEU A 64 -2.30 1.87 -10.88
CA LEU A 64 -2.23 0.74 -9.95
C LEU A 64 -3.59 0.03 -9.85
N LEU A 65 -4.66 0.77 -9.54
CA LEU A 65 -6.00 0.19 -9.39
C LEU A 65 -6.53 -0.41 -10.70
N ALA A 66 -6.25 0.22 -11.84
CA ALA A 66 -6.58 -0.31 -13.16
C ALA A 66 -5.88 -1.66 -13.41
N TRP A 67 -4.58 -1.77 -13.07
CA TRP A 67 -3.84 -3.03 -13.17
C TRP A 67 -4.40 -4.10 -12.21
N MET A 68 -4.75 -3.73 -10.99
CA MET A 68 -5.35 -4.64 -10.01
C MET A 68 -6.70 -5.17 -10.51
N ALA A 69 -7.57 -4.30 -11.03
CA ALA A 69 -8.86 -4.71 -11.60
C ALA A 69 -8.69 -5.64 -12.82
N LYS A 70 -7.68 -5.38 -13.66
CA LYS A 70 -7.38 -6.22 -14.82
C LYS A 70 -6.92 -7.63 -14.44
N THR A 71 -6.17 -7.75 -13.34
CA THR A 71 -5.54 -9.02 -12.91
C THR A 71 -6.30 -9.75 -11.79
N GLU A 72 -7.37 -9.15 -11.26
CA GLU A 72 -8.21 -9.75 -10.23
C GLU A 72 -9.12 -10.83 -10.82
N ALA A 73 -9.03 -12.05 -10.28
CA ALA A 73 -9.83 -13.19 -10.71
C ALA A 73 -11.26 -13.18 -10.14
N ASN A 74 -11.45 -12.64 -8.94
CA ASN A 74 -12.75 -12.59 -8.28
C ASN A 74 -13.57 -11.41 -8.81
N ALA A 75 -14.72 -11.70 -9.43
CA ALA A 75 -15.57 -10.69 -10.04
C ALA A 75 -16.11 -9.64 -9.05
N ALA A 76 -16.46 -10.04 -7.83
CA ALA A 76 -16.95 -9.11 -6.81
C ALA A 76 -15.84 -8.15 -6.35
N ARG A 77 -14.62 -8.67 -6.11
CA ARG A 77 -13.47 -7.81 -5.79
C ARG A 77 -13.10 -6.89 -6.95
N ARG A 78 -13.16 -7.41 -8.18
CA ARG A 78 -12.92 -6.60 -9.38
C ARG A 78 -13.90 -5.43 -9.49
N ALA A 79 -15.16 -5.63 -9.15
CA ALA A 79 -16.17 -4.56 -9.15
C ALA A 79 -15.80 -3.48 -8.13
N LEU A 80 -15.49 -3.85 -6.89
CA LEU A 80 -15.09 -2.91 -5.83
C LEU A 80 -13.83 -2.09 -6.21
N ILE A 81 -12.82 -2.73 -6.82
CA ILE A 81 -11.61 -2.05 -7.28
C ILE A 81 -11.93 -1.06 -8.41
N ARG A 82 -12.84 -1.40 -9.33
CA ARG A 82 -13.26 -0.50 -10.39
C ARG A 82 -14.04 0.70 -9.86
N GLU A 83 -14.95 0.49 -8.92
CA GLU A 83 -15.67 1.60 -8.29
C GLU A 83 -14.72 2.54 -7.52
N ALA A 84 -13.64 1.99 -6.94
CA ALA A 84 -12.60 2.81 -6.32
C ALA A 84 -11.81 3.62 -7.36
N LEU A 85 -11.54 3.05 -8.53
CA LEU A 85 -10.93 3.75 -9.66
C LEU A 85 -11.84 4.87 -10.20
N ASP A 86 -13.12 4.56 -10.42
CA ASP A 86 -14.11 5.55 -10.87
C ASP A 86 -14.21 6.71 -9.86
N ALA A 87 -14.17 6.41 -8.56
CA ALA A 87 -14.14 7.45 -7.52
C ALA A 87 -12.90 8.36 -7.59
N ILE A 88 -11.74 7.83 -7.96
CA ILE A 88 -10.53 8.64 -8.18
C ILE A 88 -10.68 9.50 -9.43
N ASP A 89 -11.19 8.93 -10.53
CA ASP A 89 -11.39 9.64 -11.80
C ASP A 89 -12.44 10.76 -11.68
N ASP A 90 -13.47 10.54 -10.86
CA ASP A 90 -14.51 11.51 -10.52
C ASP A 90 -14.07 12.57 -9.49
N GLY A 91 -12.88 12.41 -8.90
CA GLY A 91 -12.36 13.32 -7.86
C GLY A 91 -13.13 13.26 -6.53
N LEU A 92 -13.71 12.10 -6.20
CA LEU A 92 -14.41 11.89 -4.93
C LEU A 92 -13.44 11.87 -3.74
N ALA A 93 -13.99 12.08 -2.54
CA ALA A 93 -13.24 12.07 -1.30
C ALA A 93 -12.52 10.73 -1.04
N GLY A 94 -11.33 10.79 -0.44
CA GLY A 94 -10.51 9.63 -0.10
C GLY A 94 -11.27 8.55 0.68
N ASP A 95 -12.17 8.94 1.60
CA ASP A 95 -13.01 8.01 2.38
C ASP A 95 -13.85 7.07 1.51
N ALA A 96 -14.35 7.56 0.37
CA ALA A 96 -15.16 6.77 -0.56
C ALA A 96 -14.32 5.71 -1.28
N VAL A 97 -13.05 6.01 -1.53
CA VAL A 97 -12.05 5.09 -2.10
C VAL A 97 -11.65 4.06 -1.04
N VAL A 98 -11.35 4.52 0.17
CA VAL A 98 -10.96 3.68 1.33
C VAL A 98 -12.03 2.64 1.65
N ALA A 99 -13.31 3.02 1.69
CA ALA A 99 -14.41 2.10 1.99
C ALA A 99 -14.45 0.90 1.02
N ARG A 100 -14.33 1.17 -0.29
CA ARG A 100 -14.37 0.15 -1.34
C ARG A 100 -13.14 -0.75 -1.35
N LEU A 101 -11.96 -0.16 -1.21
CA LEU A 101 -10.72 -0.93 -1.12
C LEU A 101 -10.68 -1.77 0.16
N GLY A 102 -11.22 -1.27 1.27
CA GLY A 102 -11.37 -1.99 2.53
C GLY A 102 -12.28 -3.22 2.38
N GLU A 103 -13.39 -3.12 1.64
CA GLU A 103 -14.25 -4.25 1.30
C GLU A 103 -13.54 -5.27 0.39
N ALA A 104 -12.85 -4.80 -0.65
CA ALA A 104 -12.08 -5.66 -1.54
C ALA A 104 -11.03 -6.46 -0.75
N ARG A 105 -10.37 -5.81 0.22
CA ARG A 105 -9.40 -6.42 1.13
C ARG A 105 -10.05 -7.46 2.06
N ARG A 106 -11.20 -7.17 2.67
CA ARG A 106 -11.92 -8.15 3.50
C ARG A 106 -12.32 -9.40 2.72
N GLY A 107 -12.68 -9.25 1.45
CA GLY A 107 -12.97 -10.36 0.54
C GLY A 107 -11.74 -11.22 0.20
N LEU A 108 -10.51 -10.74 0.43
CA LEU A 108 -9.30 -11.56 0.36
C LEU A 108 -9.10 -12.37 1.65
N ALA A 109 -9.39 -11.79 2.82
CA ALA A 109 -9.15 -12.43 4.12
C ALA A 109 -10.13 -13.59 4.37
N ALA A 110 -11.40 -13.41 3.95
CA ALA A 110 -12.44 -14.42 4.03
C ALA A 110 -12.16 -15.64 3.13
N ALA A 111 -11.29 -15.53 2.13
CA ALA A 111 -10.90 -16.63 1.25
C ALA A 111 -9.82 -17.56 1.86
N GLY A 112 -9.43 -17.33 3.13
CA GLY A 112 -8.67 -18.31 3.93
C GLY A 112 -7.15 -18.30 3.74
N MET A 113 -6.51 -17.13 3.65
CA MET A 113 -5.06 -17.03 3.54
C MET A 113 -4.42 -16.51 4.84
N LYS A 114 -3.80 -17.43 5.62
CA LYS A 114 -2.91 -17.08 6.75
C LYS A 114 -1.81 -16.09 6.36
N GLU A 115 -1.33 -16.15 5.11
CA GLU A 115 -0.36 -15.23 4.51
C GLU A 115 -0.74 -13.74 4.56
N GLN A 116 -2.01 -13.42 4.82
CA GLN A 116 -2.52 -12.06 4.69
C GLN A 116 -2.53 -11.27 6.00
N VAL A 117 -2.71 -11.97 7.12
CA VAL A 117 -2.44 -11.42 8.46
C VAL A 117 -0.94 -11.18 8.58
N ASP A 118 -0.14 -12.13 8.10
CA ASP A 118 1.31 -11.99 8.00
C ASP A 118 1.73 -10.79 7.15
N ALA A 119 0.99 -10.39 6.10
CA ALA A 119 1.38 -9.28 5.23
C ALA A 119 1.18 -7.89 5.87
N ILE A 120 0.14 -7.70 6.68
CA ILE A 120 -0.08 -6.44 7.42
C ILE A 120 0.85 -6.37 8.64
N ASP A 121 1.07 -7.50 9.31
CA ASP A 121 2.05 -7.61 10.39
C ASP A 121 3.46 -7.44 9.83
N LEU A 122 3.80 -8.01 8.66
CA LEU A 122 5.06 -7.73 7.96
C LEU A 122 5.15 -6.28 7.55
N LEU A 123 4.09 -5.66 7.03
CA LEU A 123 4.11 -4.24 6.68
C LEU A 123 4.40 -3.39 7.91
N SER A 124 3.75 -3.68 9.03
CA SER A 124 3.93 -2.99 10.30
C SER A 124 5.30 -3.25 10.94
N GLU A 125 5.80 -4.49 10.85
CA GLU A 125 7.10 -4.92 11.34
C GLU A 125 8.23 -4.37 10.47
N ARG A 126 8.08 -4.36 9.14
CA ARG A 126 9.00 -3.72 8.19
C ARG A 126 9.02 -2.21 8.35
N PHE A 127 7.87 -1.58 8.57
CA PHE A 127 7.81 -0.15 8.87
C PHE A 127 8.50 0.16 10.20
N ARG A 128 8.35 -0.70 11.21
CA ARG A 128 9.06 -0.60 12.51
C ARG A 128 10.57 -0.86 12.37
N GLU A 129 10.99 -1.84 11.59
CA GLU A 129 12.40 -2.15 11.31
C GLU A 129 13.08 -1.03 10.51
N LEU A 130 12.39 -0.44 9.53
CA LEU A 130 12.90 0.64 8.71
C LEU A 130 12.84 2.01 9.40
N GLY A 131 11.88 2.24 10.30
CA GLY A 131 11.79 3.41 11.17
C GLY A 131 12.61 3.29 12.48
N GLY A 132 13.17 2.11 12.76
CA GLY A 132 13.84 1.76 14.01
C GLY A 132 15.23 2.37 14.23
N GLU A 133 15.77 3.13 13.29
CA GLU A 133 17.00 3.93 13.49
C GLU A 133 16.73 5.43 13.72
N SER A 134 15.48 5.84 13.99
CA SER A 134 15.18 7.23 14.37
C SER A 134 14.22 7.34 15.55
N ALA A 135 14.59 6.72 16.68
CA ALA A 135 14.04 7.06 17.99
C ALA A 135 15.01 6.65 19.12
N ALA A 136 16.26 7.11 19.03
CA ALA A 136 17.13 7.20 20.19
C ALA A 136 17.99 8.45 20.03
N ASP A 137 17.37 9.61 20.25
CA ASP A 137 18.10 10.78 20.70
C ASP A 137 18.37 10.53 22.21
N PRO A 138 19.58 10.16 22.63
CA PRO A 138 19.88 10.14 24.06
C PRO A 138 19.86 11.60 24.51
N ALA A 139 18.76 11.95 25.18
CA ALA A 139 18.58 13.13 26.01
C ALA A 139 19.92 13.80 26.35
N ALA A 140 20.10 15.00 25.81
CA ALA A 140 21.15 15.90 26.26
C ALA A 140 21.12 15.97 27.79
N PRO A 141 22.21 15.63 28.50
CA PRO A 141 22.25 15.81 29.94
C PRO A 141 22.19 17.31 30.21
N SER A 142 21.11 17.72 30.87
CA SER A 142 21.05 19.02 31.53
C SER A 142 21.93 18.96 32.78
N VAL A 143 22.65 20.08 33.00
CA VAL A 143 23.54 20.46 34.12
C VAL A 143 25.03 20.18 33.90
#